data_AF-A0A7J2Z1P0-F1
#
_entry.id   AF-A0A7J2Z1P0-F1
#
_cell.length_a   1.000
_cell.length_b   1.000
_cell.length_c   1.000
_cell.angle_alpha   90.00
_cell.angle_beta   90.00
_cell.angle_gamma   90.00
#
_symmetry.space_group_name_H-M   'P 1'
#
loop_
_entity.id
_entity.type
_entity.pdbx_description
1 polymer ?
#
loop_
_entity_poly.entity_id
_entity_poly.type
_entity_poly.pdbx_seq_one_letter_code
_entity_poly.pdbx_strand_id
1 'polypeptide(L)'
;MDMFPFPVIVLLAVFILITLRQTIKIKLEIWQIMLLGAITVLITGQIPIKSAVRSINIDVMLFLFGMFVIGYSLEASGYLSHITYKFFKKAKTSHSLLFAIIFVFGIGSAILMNDTLAIVGTPAILLLSRKHRISAKPMLLALCFAVTVGSVLSPIGNPQNLLIAINGNIANPFITFLKYLLIPTLINLFLVYLLIIVFYKEHIYRWSIIHSEEPIKDRKLAVLSKFSLYLVLFMIILKIVSVASDINLDISLTSIALVSSFPIILLSERRFEIIKKIDWHTLIFFASMFVLMECVWETKFFQEMINGIDVTSIPLILVISIILSQFISNVPLVSLYLPLLLHAGAGEK
;
A
#
# COMPACT_ATOMS: atom_id res chain seq x y z
N MET A 1 -30.99 -18.19 -12.97
CA MET A 1 -30.04 -18.27 -11.84
C MET A 1 -28.67 -18.20 -12.47
N ASP A 2 -28.24 -16.98 -12.81
CA ASP A 2 -26.99 -16.82 -13.55
C ASP A 2 -25.84 -17.22 -12.62
N MET A 3 -25.22 -18.34 -12.97
CA MET A 3 -24.14 -18.92 -12.19
C MET A 3 -22.96 -17.96 -12.24
N PHE A 4 -22.44 -17.56 -11.08
CA PHE A 4 -21.24 -16.72 -10.99
C PHE A 4 -20.16 -17.27 -11.93
N PRO A 5 -19.49 -16.42 -12.74
CA PRO A 5 -18.39 -16.87 -13.57
C PRO A 5 -17.36 -17.63 -12.73
N PHE A 6 -16.82 -18.73 -13.26
CA PHE A 6 -15.91 -19.58 -12.52
C PHE A 6 -14.73 -18.83 -11.87
N PRO A 7 -14.09 -17.84 -12.53
CA PRO A 7 -13.05 -17.02 -11.88
C PRO A 7 -13.53 -16.26 -10.63
N VAL A 8 -14.77 -15.78 -10.62
CA VAL A 8 -15.39 -15.11 -9.46
C VAL A 8 -15.58 -16.10 -8.32
N ILE A 9 -15.99 -17.33 -8.62
CA ILE A 9 -16.09 -18.40 -7.61
C ILE A 9 -14.72 -18.70 -6.99
N VAL A 10 -13.67 -18.78 -7.81
CA VAL A 10 -12.29 -18.99 -7.33
C VAL A 10 -11.85 -17.83 -6.43
N LEU A 11 -12.13 -16.58 -6.82
CA LEU A 11 -11.82 -15.40 -6.02
C LEU A 11 -12.52 -15.44 -4.65
N LEU A 12 -13.82 -15.74 -4.64
CA LEU A 12 -14.60 -15.88 -3.40
C LEU A 12 -14.03 -16.99 -2.52
N ALA A 13 -13.68 -18.15 -3.10
CA ALA A 13 -13.06 -19.25 -2.37
C ALA A 13 -11.71 -18.84 -1.75
N VAL A 14 -10.86 -18.11 -2.48
CA VAL A 14 -9.59 -17.56 -1.96
C VAL A 14 -9.85 -16.66 -0.75
N PHE A 15 -10.79 -15.71 -0.84
CA PHE A 15 -11.11 -14.82 0.28
C PHE A 15 -11.70 -15.54 1.49
N ILE A 16 -12.58 -16.51 1.25
CA ILE A 16 -13.14 -17.36 2.31
C ILE A 16 -12.01 -18.13 2.99
N LEU A 17 -11.09 -18.75 2.24
CA LEU A 17 -9.96 -19.50 2.81
C LEU A 17 -9.00 -18.60 3.60
N ILE A 18 -8.68 -17.40 3.10
CA ILE A 18 -7.86 -16.41 3.82
C ILE A 18 -8.53 -16.00 5.15
N THR A 19 -9.85 -15.80 5.13
CA THR A 19 -10.62 -15.41 6.32
C THR A 19 -10.72 -16.57 7.31
N LEU A 20 -11.11 -17.76 6.83
CA LEU A 20 -11.22 -18.97 7.64
C LEU A 20 -9.89 -19.39 8.26
N ARG A 21 -8.76 -19.10 7.61
CA ARG A 21 -7.43 -19.31 8.19
C ARG A 21 -7.22 -18.54 9.50
N GLN A 22 -7.90 -17.42 9.71
CA GLN A 22 -7.81 -16.66 10.97
C GLN A 22 -8.51 -17.39 12.13
N THR A 23 -9.49 -18.24 11.82
CA THR A 23 -10.30 -18.99 12.80
C THR A 23 -9.95 -20.48 12.89
N ILE A 24 -9.50 -21.08 11.78
CA ILE A 24 -9.19 -22.50 11.61
C ILE A 24 -7.67 -22.60 11.40
N LYS A 25 -7.01 -23.53 12.11
CA LYS A 25 -5.56 -23.79 11.99
C LYS A 25 -5.18 -24.45 10.65
N ILE A 26 -5.50 -23.79 9.54
CA ILE A 26 -5.06 -24.18 8.20
C ILE A 26 -3.55 -23.91 8.12
N LYS A 27 -2.77 -24.90 7.68
CA LYS A 27 -1.30 -24.81 7.58
C LYS A 27 -0.82 -23.93 6.41
N LEU A 28 -1.72 -23.53 5.51
CA LEU A 28 -1.37 -22.72 4.34
C LEU A 28 -1.14 -21.26 4.71
N GLU A 29 -0.10 -20.66 4.15
CA GLU A 29 0.16 -19.22 4.23
C GLU A 29 -0.69 -18.44 3.21
N ILE A 30 -0.91 -17.14 3.44
CA ILE A 30 -1.80 -16.31 2.62
C ILE A 30 -1.35 -16.29 1.14
N TRP A 31 -0.04 -16.19 0.90
CA TRP A 31 0.52 -16.23 -0.45
C TRP A 31 0.27 -17.57 -1.14
N GLN A 32 0.26 -18.69 -0.41
CA GLN A 32 -0.02 -20.02 -0.96
C GLN A 32 -1.48 -20.13 -1.40
N ILE A 33 -2.40 -19.59 -0.61
CA ILE A 33 -3.84 -19.59 -0.95
C ILE A 33 -4.08 -18.77 -2.22
N MET A 34 -3.48 -17.58 -2.32
CA MET A 34 -3.58 -16.75 -3.52
C MET A 34 -2.94 -17.42 -4.75
N LEU A 35 -1.77 -18.03 -4.57
CA LEU A 35 -1.08 -18.78 -5.62
C LEU A 35 -1.93 -19.96 -6.11
N LEU A 36 -2.59 -20.69 -5.20
CA LEU A 36 -3.52 -21.76 -5.58
C LEU A 36 -4.70 -21.22 -6.40
N GLY A 37 -5.22 -20.04 -6.08
CA GLY A 37 -6.26 -19.39 -6.89
C GLY A 37 -5.78 -19.09 -8.31
N ALA A 38 -4.60 -18.49 -8.45
CA ALA A 38 -3.99 -18.19 -9.75
C ALA A 38 -3.70 -19.47 -10.57
N ILE A 39 -3.16 -20.51 -9.93
CA ILE A 39 -2.91 -21.82 -10.56
C ILE A 39 -4.24 -22.45 -11.01
N THR A 40 -5.30 -22.32 -10.21
CA THR A 40 -6.62 -22.88 -10.54
C THR A 40 -7.17 -22.29 -11.83
N VAL A 41 -7.15 -20.96 -11.98
CA VAL A 41 -7.65 -20.30 -13.21
C VAL A 41 -6.77 -20.58 -14.44
N LEU A 42 -5.46 -20.83 -14.23
CA LEU A 42 -4.55 -21.26 -15.29
C LEU A 42 -4.82 -22.70 -15.75
N ILE A 43 -4.92 -23.65 -14.82
CA ILE A 43 -5.15 -25.07 -15.14
C ILE A 43 -6.52 -25.28 -15.77
N THR A 44 -7.52 -24.52 -15.34
CA THR A 44 -8.89 -24.58 -15.89
C THR A 44 -9.03 -23.84 -17.23
N GLY A 45 -7.96 -23.23 -17.74
CA GLY A 45 -7.96 -22.57 -19.05
C GLY A 45 -8.75 -21.27 -19.12
N GLN A 46 -9.08 -20.66 -17.98
CA GLN A 46 -9.86 -19.41 -17.91
C GLN A 46 -9.02 -18.20 -18.34
N ILE A 47 -7.69 -18.31 -18.26
CA ILE A 47 -6.76 -17.30 -18.78
C ILE A 47 -5.60 -17.99 -19.52
N PRO A 48 -5.27 -17.58 -20.75
CA PRO A 48 -4.08 -18.08 -21.44
C PRO A 48 -2.80 -17.70 -20.69
N ILE A 49 -1.79 -18.57 -20.68
CA ILE A 49 -0.50 -18.33 -20.00
C ILE A 49 0.13 -16.99 -20.44
N LYS A 50 0.04 -16.66 -21.74
CA LYS A 50 0.57 -15.41 -22.28
C LYS A 50 -0.12 -14.18 -21.67
N SER A 51 -1.44 -14.22 -21.52
CA SER A 51 -2.22 -13.15 -20.89
C SER A 51 -1.94 -13.09 -19.39
N ALA A 52 -1.82 -14.23 -18.72
CA ALA A 52 -1.46 -14.29 -17.31
C ALA A 52 -0.09 -13.66 -17.04
N VAL A 53 0.95 -13.99 -17.80
CA VAL A 53 2.27 -13.36 -17.66
C VAL A 53 2.21 -11.85 -17.94
N ARG A 54 1.41 -11.43 -18.93
CA ARG A 54 1.24 -10.02 -19.26
C ARG A 54 0.45 -9.23 -18.20
N SER A 55 -0.44 -9.89 -17.48
CA SER A 55 -1.22 -9.28 -16.40
C SER A 55 -0.36 -8.88 -15.19
N ILE A 56 0.77 -9.56 -15.00
CA ILE A 56 1.70 -9.25 -13.92
C ILE A 56 2.34 -7.90 -14.21
N ASN A 57 1.99 -6.89 -13.42
CA ASN A 57 2.55 -5.56 -13.56
C ASN A 57 4.02 -5.56 -13.09
N ILE A 58 4.93 -5.63 -14.06
CA ILE A 58 6.39 -5.65 -13.81
C ILE A 58 6.82 -4.41 -13.03
N ASP A 59 6.20 -3.25 -13.27
CA ASP A 59 6.59 -2.03 -12.58
C ASP A 59 6.32 -2.09 -11.08
N VAL A 60 5.14 -2.60 -10.70
CA VAL A 60 4.79 -2.83 -9.29
C VAL A 60 5.71 -3.89 -8.68
N MET A 61 5.99 -4.98 -9.40
CA MET A 61 6.85 -6.05 -8.90
C MET A 61 8.28 -5.57 -8.61
N LEU A 62 8.88 -4.82 -9.54
CA LEU A 62 10.21 -4.24 -9.37
C LEU A 62 10.23 -3.13 -8.31
N PHE A 63 9.13 -2.37 -8.22
CA PHE A 63 8.95 -1.39 -7.15
C PHE A 63 8.97 -2.04 -5.76
N LEU A 64 8.11 -3.04 -5.53
CA LEU A 64 8.05 -3.78 -4.28
C LEU A 64 9.40 -4.42 -3.94
N PHE A 65 10.06 -5.03 -4.92
CA PHE A 65 11.40 -5.60 -4.76
C PHE A 65 12.41 -4.56 -4.26
N GLY A 66 12.53 -3.41 -4.94
CA GLY A 66 13.47 -2.35 -4.55
C GLY A 66 13.17 -1.80 -3.16
N MET A 67 11.88 -1.64 -2.82
CA MET A 67 11.46 -1.19 -1.49
C MET A 67 11.75 -2.21 -0.40
N PHE A 68 11.59 -3.52 -0.65
CA PHE A 68 11.99 -4.55 0.31
C PHE A 68 13.50 -4.59 0.53
N VAL A 69 14.30 -4.39 -0.51
CA VAL A 69 15.77 -4.31 -0.40
C VAL A 69 16.15 -3.14 0.52
N ILE A 70 15.56 -1.96 0.29
CA ILE A 70 15.82 -0.76 1.12
C ILE A 70 15.34 -0.99 2.55
N GLY A 71 14.11 -1.50 2.73
CA GLY A 71 13.52 -1.77 4.04
C GLY A 71 14.35 -2.73 4.88
N TYR A 72 14.74 -3.88 4.31
CA TYR A 72 15.61 -4.84 4.99
C TYR A 72 16.98 -4.24 5.31
N SER A 73 17.58 -3.49 4.39
CA SER A 73 18.89 -2.85 4.59
C SER A 73 18.85 -1.82 5.74
N LEU A 74 17.77 -1.03 5.84
CA LEU A 74 17.55 -0.09 6.94
C LEU A 74 17.44 -0.81 8.30
N GLU A 75 16.75 -1.95 8.35
CA GLU A 75 16.62 -2.77 9.56
C GLU A 75 17.95 -3.43 9.92
N ALA A 76 18.60 -4.11 8.97
CA ALA A 76 19.84 -4.85 9.17
C ALA A 76 21.02 -3.94 9.56
N SER A 77 21.04 -2.70 9.08
CA SER A 77 22.05 -1.70 9.46
C SER A 77 21.81 -1.08 10.85
N GLY A 78 20.60 -1.19 11.40
CA GLY A 78 20.17 -0.48 12.61
C GLY A 78 19.83 0.99 12.37
N TYR A 79 19.91 1.50 11.14
CA TYR A 79 19.56 2.89 10.84
C TYR A 79 18.06 3.16 11.02
N LEU A 80 17.21 2.14 10.79
CA LEU A 80 15.77 2.23 11.06
C LEU A 80 15.49 2.53 12.53
N SER A 81 16.23 1.94 13.46
CA SER A 81 16.12 2.21 14.90
C SER A 81 16.40 3.68 15.23
N HIS A 82 17.42 4.26 14.61
CA HIS A 82 17.80 5.67 14.81
C HIS A 82 16.75 6.64 14.28
N ILE A 83 16.23 6.40 13.06
CA ILE A 83 15.14 7.20 12.47
C ILE A 83 13.91 7.14 13.37
N THR A 84 13.50 5.93 13.73
CA THR A 84 12.33 5.66 14.57
C THR A 84 12.43 6.37 15.91
N TYR A 85 13.60 6.30 16.58
CA TYR A 85 13.83 7.04 17.82
C TYR A 85 13.69 8.56 17.61
N LYS A 86 14.24 9.12 16.54
CA LYS A 86 14.14 10.57 16.26
C LYS A 86 12.70 11.04 16.10
N PHE A 87 11.85 10.27 15.40
CA PHE A 87 10.44 10.60 15.19
C PHE A 87 9.58 10.43 16.45
N PHE A 88 9.83 9.37 17.24
CA PHE A 88 8.91 8.97 18.31
C PHE A 88 9.41 9.27 19.73
N LYS A 89 10.65 9.73 19.94
CA LYS A 89 11.20 10.00 21.30
C LYS A 89 10.39 10.98 22.15
N LYS A 90 9.60 11.86 21.53
CA LYS A 90 8.74 12.81 22.25
C LYS A 90 7.46 12.16 22.80
N ALA A 91 7.05 11.03 22.24
CA ALA A 91 5.87 10.30 22.69
C ALA A 91 6.19 9.50 23.96
N LYS A 92 5.82 10.03 25.12
CA LYS A 92 6.13 9.39 26.43
C LYS A 92 5.05 8.42 26.92
N THR A 93 3.88 8.42 26.30
CA THR A 93 2.73 7.58 26.67
C THR A 93 2.26 6.74 25.48
N SER A 94 1.60 5.62 25.77
CA SER A 94 0.99 4.71 24.79
C SER A 94 0.07 5.43 23.81
N HIS A 95 -0.76 6.33 24.35
CA HIS A 95 -1.66 7.18 23.58
C HIS A 95 -0.89 8.14 22.67
N SER A 96 0.12 8.83 23.20
CA SER A 96 0.94 9.75 22.40
C SER A 96 1.73 9.02 21.31
N LEU A 97 2.17 7.79 21.55
CA LEU A 97 2.90 6.99 20.56
C LEU A 97 1.96 6.55 19.44
N LEU A 98 0.79 6.02 19.79
CA LEU A 98 -0.22 5.64 18.80
C LEU A 98 -0.66 6.84 17.95
N PHE A 99 -0.95 7.98 18.60
CA PHE A 99 -1.29 9.22 17.91
C PHE A 99 -0.16 9.67 16.98
N ALA A 100 1.08 9.68 17.46
CA ALA A 100 2.24 10.03 16.63
C ALA A 100 2.39 9.10 15.43
N ILE A 101 2.23 7.78 15.60
CA ILE A 101 2.27 6.82 14.50
C ILE A 101 1.21 7.16 13.46
N ILE A 102 -0.04 7.34 13.87
CA ILE A 102 -1.14 7.60 12.93
C ILE A 102 -0.92 8.89 12.16
N PHE A 103 -0.53 9.98 12.82
CA PHE A 103 -0.36 11.26 12.15
C PHE A 103 0.93 11.34 11.33
N VAL A 104 2.05 10.79 11.83
CA VAL A 104 3.33 10.79 11.09
C VAL A 104 3.21 9.95 9.83
N PHE A 105 2.67 8.72 9.92
CA PHE A 105 2.52 7.88 8.74
C PHE A 105 1.37 8.32 7.84
N GLY A 106 0.26 8.83 8.40
CA GLY A 106 -0.85 9.34 7.61
C GLY A 106 -0.45 10.57 6.78
N ILE A 107 0.06 11.61 7.42
CA ILE A 107 0.52 12.82 6.71
C ILE A 107 1.70 12.48 5.79
N GLY A 108 2.63 11.64 6.25
CA GLY A 108 3.72 11.17 5.42
C GLY A 108 3.24 10.46 4.14
N SER A 109 2.13 9.74 4.21
CA SER A 109 1.59 8.98 3.07
C SER A 109 1.00 9.88 1.98
N ALA A 110 0.57 11.10 2.33
CA ALA A 110 0.16 12.09 1.34
C ALA A 110 1.33 12.58 0.47
N ILE A 111 2.56 12.42 0.95
CA ILE A 111 3.79 12.91 0.30
C ILE A 111 4.54 11.77 -0.39
N LEU A 112 4.57 10.59 0.21
CA LEU A 112 5.53 9.53 -0.12
C LEU A 112 4.91 8.23 -0.64
N MET A 113 3.63 8.29 -1.03
CA MET A 113 2.80 7.16 -1.44
C MET A 113 2.49 6.14 -0.33
N ASN A 114 1.27 5.63 -0.32
CA ASN A 114 0.79 4.62 0.63
C ASN A 114 1.69 3.38 0.66
N ASP A 115 1.89 2.73 -0.48
CA ASP A 115 2.60 1.46 -0.56
C ASP A 115 4.04 1.56 -0.05
N THR A 116 4.73 2.64 -0.41
CA THR A 116 6.09 2.94 0.08
C THR A 116 6.13 3.03 1.60
N LEU A 117 5.19 3.78 2.20
CA LEU A 117 5.16 3.98 3.64
C LEU A 117 4.71 2.75 4.40
N ALA A 118 3.82 1.94 3.82
CA ALA A 118 3.45 0.65 4.39
C ALA A 118 4.67 -0.26 4.48
N ILE A 119 5.48 -0.34 3.41
CA ILE A 119 6.67 -1.18 3.34
C ILE A 119 7.77 -0.70 4.28
N VAL A 120 8.04 0.61 4.33
CA VAL A 120 9.06 1.18 5.23
C VAL A 120 8.59 1.24 6.68
N GLY A 121 7.30 1.50 6.89
CA GLY A 121 6.67 1.63 8.20
C GLY A 121 6.51 0.30 8.93
N THR A 122 6.21 -0.79 8.22
CA THR A 122 6.01 -2.12 8.84
C THR A 122 7.21 -2.56 9.68
N PRO A 123 8.46 -2.61 9.17
CA PRO A 123 9.61 -2.97 9.99
C PRO A 123 9.86 -1.96 11.13
N ALA A 124 9.58 -0.67 10.92
CA ALA A 124 9.71 0.35 11.96
C ALA A 124 8.73 0.10 13.13
N ILE A 125 7.48 -0.23 12.82
CA ILE A 125 6.44 -0.55 13.80
C ILE A 125 6.76 -1.87 14.51
N LEU A 126 7.21 -2.90 13.79
CA LEU A 126 7.63 -4.17 14.40
C LEU A 126 8.80 -3.97 15.37
N LEU A 127 9.77 -3.15 15.00
CA LEU A 127 10.89 -2.78 15.85
C LEU A 127 10.43 -2.03 17.10
N LEU A 128 9.59 -0.99 16.95
CA LEU A 128 8.99 -0.28 18.09
C LEU A 128 8.23 -1.21 19.02
N SER A 129 7.46 -2.14 18.44
CA SER A 129 6.66 -3.09 19.19
C SER A 129 7.53 -4.01 20.04
N ARG A 130 8.60 -4.56 19.46
CA ARG A 130 9.57 -5.41 20.17
C ARG A 130 10.28 -4.62 21.26
N LYS A 131 10.71 -3.39 20.96
CA LYS A 131 11.46 -2.53 21.87
C LYS A 131 10.66 -2.12 23.10
N HIS A 132 9.41 -1.70 22.90
CA HIS A 132 8.52 -1.34 24.00
C HIS A 132 7.86 -2.56 24.65
N ARG A 133 8.11 -3.78 24.13
CA ARG A 133 7.49 -5.05 24.56
C ARG A 133 5.95 -4.98 24.49
N ILE A 134 5.44 -4.39 23.42
CA ILE A 134 4.01 -4.18 23.18
C ILE A 134 3.52 -5.02 22.01
N SER A 135 2.21 -5.27 21.97
CA SER A 135 1.59 -6.03 20.88
C SER A 135 1.71 -5.26 19.56
N ALA A 136 2.33 -5.88 18.55
CA ALA A 136 2.49 -5.26 17.23
C ALA A 136 1.15 -5.09 16.48
N LYS A 137 0.19 -5.98 16.71
CA LYS A 137 -1.10 -6.02 16.00
C LYS A 137 -1.81 -4.65 15.94
N PRO A 138 -2.15 -3.98 17.06
CA PRO A 138 -2.81 -2.67 17.01
C PRO A 138 -1.97 -1.58 16.34
N MET A 139 -0.63 -1.63 16.47
CA MET A 139 0.24 -0.64 15.83
C MET A 139 0.33 -0.85 14.31
N LEU A 140 0.34 -2.10 13.85
CA LEU A 140 0.31 -2.43 12.42
C LEU A 140 -1.03 -2.08 11.80
N LEU A 141 -2.14 -2.30 12.51
CA LEU A 141 -3.46 -1.83 12.07
C LEU A 141 -3.51 -0.30 12.01
N ALA A 142 -2.98 0.39 13.03
CA ALA A 142 -2.88 1.84 13.04
C ALA A 142 -2.05 2.36 11.86
N LEU A 143 -0.90 1.73 11.56
CA LEU A 143 -0.10 2.04 10.38
C LEU A 143 -0.94 1.86 9.10
N CYS A 144 -1.53 0.68 8.90
CA CYS A 144 -2.31 0.32 7.72
C CYS A 144 -3.45 1.31 7.44
N PHE A 145 -4.24 1.65 8.46
CA PHE A 145 -5.30 2.63 8.32
C PHE A 145 -4.76 4.05 8.12
N ALA A 146 -3.69 4.42 8.83
CA ALA A 146 -3.12 5.76 8.71
C ALA A 146 -2.59 6.04 7.30
N VAL A 147 -1.77 5.15 6.73
CA VAL A 147 -1.23 5.35 5.38
C VAL A 147 -2.35 5.38 4.33
N THR A 148 -3.38 4.55 4.50
CA THR A 148 -4.52 4.51 3.58
C THR A 148 -5.33 5.80 3.62
N VAL A 149 -5.78 6.20 4.81
CA VAL A 149 -6.56 7.43 5.01
C VAL A 149 -5.75 8.67 4.62
N GLY A 150 -4.50 8.73 5.07
CA GLY A 150 -3.61 9.87 4.82
C GLY A 150 -3.27 10.09 3.36
N SER A 151 -3.14 9.01 2.57
CA SER A 151 -2.81 9.09 1.13
C SER A 151 -3.84 9.87 0.31
N VAL A 152 -5.11 9.91 0.75
CA VAL A 152 -6.22 10.56 0.02
C VAL A 152 -6.05 12.08 -0.06
N LEU A 153 -5.30 12.67 0.88
CA LEU A 153 -5.08 14.12 0.97
C LEU A 153 -4.46 14.75 -0.29
N SER A 154 -3.80 13.96 -1.13
CA SER A 154 -2.91 14.44 -2.16
C SER A 154 -3.00 13.61 -3.45
N PRO A 155 -2.90 14.22 -4.65
CA PRO A 155 -2.87 13.51 -5.92
C PRO A 155 -1.76 12.45 -6.01
N ILE A 156 -0.67 12.68 -5.31
CA ILE A 156 0.55 11.87 -5.35
C ILE A 156 0.62 10.85 -4.20
N GLY A 157 -0.38 10.85 -3.30
CA GLY A 157 -0.39 9.94 -2.16
C GLY A 157 -0.63 8.48 -2.56
N ASN A 158 -1.14 8.22 -3.77
CA ASN A 158 -1.22 6.89 -4.36
C ASN A 158 -1.39 7.01 -5.90
N PRO A 159 -1.16 5.92 -6.67
CA PRO A 159 -1.30 5.98 -8.13
C PRO A 159 -2.73 6.24 -8.62
N GLN A 160 -3.76 5.78 -7.90
CA GLN A 160 -5.15 5.98 -8.30
C GLN A 160 -5.61 7.44 -8.19
N ASN A 161 -5.15 8.17 -7.17
CA ASN A 161 -5.39 9.61 -7.00
C ASN A 161 -4.75 10.39 -8.14
N LEU A 162 -3.57 9.95 -8.59
CA LEU A 162 -2.87 10.56 -9.72
C LEU A 162 -3.66 10.35 -11.02
N LEU A 163 -4.20 9.15 -11.24
CA LEU A 163 -5.08 8.89 -12.39
C LEU A 163 -6.33 9.78 -12.36
N ILE A 164 -6.94 9.98 -11.19
CA ILE A 164 -8.07 10.92 -11.04
C ILE A 164 -7.63 12.35 -11.32
N ALA A 165 -6.46 12.76 -10.85
CA ALA A 165 -5.94 14.11 -11.05
C ALA A 165 -5.64 14.41 -12.53
N ILE A 166 -5.12 13.45 -13.29
CA ILE A 166 -4.75 13.61 -14.70
C ILE A 166 -5.98 13.46 -15.60
N ASN A 167 -6.78 12.40 -15.39
CA ASN A 167 -7.85 12.04 -16.32
C ASN A 167 -9.23 12.57 -15.88
N GLY A 168 -9.38 13.04 -14.64
CA GLY A 168 -10.67 13.43 -14.06
C GLY A 168 -11.09 14.88 -14.32
N ASN A 169 -10.44 15.57 -15.25
CA ASN A 169 -10.73 16.96 -15.63
C ASN A 169 -10.74 17.95 -14.44
N ILE A 170 -9.81 17.78 -13.49
CA ILE A 170 -9.74 18.58 -12.26
C ILE A 170 -8.81 19.78 -12.47
N ALA A 171 -9.33 21.00 -12.32
CA ALA A 171 -8.51 22.20 -12.27
C ALA A 171 -7.62 22.22 -11.01
N ASN A 172 -6.32 22.49 -11.19
CA ASN A 172 -5.32 22.56 -10.12
C ASN A 172 -5.42 21.41 -9.09
N PRO A 173 -5.15 20.14 -9.49
CA PRO A 173 -5.45 18.96 -8.67
C PRO A 173 -4.88 19.00 -7.25
N PHE A 174 -3.67 19.53 -7.04
CA PHE A 174 -3.07 19.65 -5.71
C PHE A 174 -3.87 20.55 -4.77
N ILE A 175 -4.33 21.70 -5.27
CA ILE A 175 -5.14 22.64 -4.48
C ILE A 175 -6.52 22.05 -4.25
N THR A 176 -7.12 21.46 -5.28
CA THR A 176 -8.47 20.88 -5.21
C THR A 176 -8.52 19.71 -4.22
N PHE A 177 -7.58 18.77 -4.30
CA PHE A 177 -7.47 17.68 -3.33
C PHE A 177 -7.28 18.21 -1.91
N LEU A 178 -6.33 19.13 -1.70
CA LEU A 178 -6.09 19.66 -0.37
C LEU A 178 -7.33 20.40 0.18
N LYS A 179 -7.96 21.24 -0.63
CA LYS A 179 -9.15 22.02 -0.24
C LYS A 179 -10.31 21.13 0.21
N TYR A 180 -10.60 20.06 -0.54
CA TYR A 180 -11.76 19.21 -0.27
C TYR A 180 -11.46 18.04 0.68
N LEU A 181 -10.22 17.55 0.72
CA LEU A 181 -9.87 16.31 1.43
C LEU A 181 -9.08 16.54 2.71
N LEU A 182 -8.58 17.76 3.00
CA LEU A 182 -7.84 18.05 4.24
C LEU A 182 -8.65 17.79 5.50
N ILE A 183 -9.82 18.42 5.62
CA ILE A 183 -10.64 18.29 6.83
C ILE A 183 -11.14 16.84 6.99
N PRO A 184 -11.72 16.18 5.96
CA PRO A 184 -12.12 14.78 6.07
C PRO A 184 -10.98 13.84 6.43
N THR A 185 -9.78 14.04 5.88
CA THR A 185 -8.61 13.20 6.17
C THR A 185 -8.18 13.35 7.63
N LEU A 186 -8.10 14.57 8.15
CA LEU A 186 -7.72 14.80 9.56
C LEU A 186 -8.75 14.22 10.53
N ILE A 187 -10.04 14.36 10.23
CA ILE A 187 -11.12 13.73 11.00
C ILE A 187 -10.96 12.21 10.97
N ASN A 188 -10.77 11.61 9.80
CA ASN A 188 -10.65 10.17 9.66
C ASN A 188 -9.38 9.62 10.35
N LEU A 189 -8.24 10.33 10.30
CA LEU A 189 -7.05 9.94 11.06
C LEU A 189 -7.31 9.97 12.58
N PHE A 190 -8.04 10.96 13.05
CA PHE A 190 -8.46 11.00 14.45
C PHE A 190 -9.45 9.89 14.81
N LEU A 191 -10.40 9.57 13.93
CA LEU A 191 -11.32 8.45 14.10
C LEU A 191 -10.57 7.11 14.12
N VAL A 192 -9.55 6.92 13.29
CA VAL A 192 -8.67 5.74 13.34
C VAL A 192 -8.02 5.63 14.72
N TYR A 193 -7.51 6.74 15.26
CA TYR A 193 -6.95 6.77 16.62
C TYR A 193 -7.97 6.34 17.68
N LEU A 194 -9.19 6.88 17.62
CA LEU A 194 -10.27 6.52 18.54
C LEU A 194 -10.67 5.06 18.40
N LEU A 195 -10.85 4.56 17.18
CA LEU A 195 -11.22 3.18 16.89
C LEU A 195 -10.18 2.21 17.47
N ILE A 196 -8.89 2.45 17.22
CA ILE A 196 -7.83 1.60 17.76
C ILE A 196 -7.84 1.62 19.31
N ILE A 197 -8.09 2.78 19.93
CA ILE A 197 -8.22 2.85 21.40
C ILE A 197 -9.43 2.08 21.92
N VAL A 198 -10.58 2.20 21.27
CA VAL A 198 -11.81 1.52 21.71
C VAL A 198 -11.66 0.00 21.60
N PHE A 199 -11.20 -0.48 20.44
CA PHE A 199 -11.07 -1.93 20.18
C PHE A 199 -9.88 -2.58 20.87
N TYR A 200 -8.81 -1.83 21.19
CA TYR A 200 -7.59 -2.38 21.80
C TYR A 200 -7.25 -1.73 23.15
N LYS A 201 -8.26 -1.20 23.86
CA LYS A 201 -8.12 -0.48 25.13
C LYS A 201 -7.20 -1.21 26.11
N GLU A 202 -7.49 -2.47 26.40
CA GLU A 202 -6.75 -3.25 27.40
C GLU A 202 -5.28 -3.46 27.05
N HIS A 203 -4.95 -3.55 25.75
CA HIS A 203 -3.58 -3.66 25.31
C HIS A 203 -2.85 -2.34 25.49
N ILE A 204 -3.44 -1.22 25.05
CA ILE A 204 -2.80 0.10 25.00
C ILE A 204 -2.50 0.65 26.41
N TYR A 205 -3.40 0.46 27.37
CA TYR A 205 -3.22 0.95 28.74
C TYR A 205 -2.05 0.26 29.48
N ARG A 206 -1.65 -0.94 29.06
CA ARG A 206 -0.55 -1.72 29.69
C ARG A 206 0.82 -1.43 29.09
N TRP A 207 0.91 -0.60 28.05
CA TRP A 207 2.18 -0.34 27.37
C TRP A 207 3.10 0.57 28.18
N SER A 208 4.30 0.06 28.49
CA SER A 208 5.39 0.89 29.01
C SER A 208 6.23 1.41 27.84
N ILE A 209 6.25 2.74 27.64
CA ILE A 209 7.04 3.34 26.56
C ILE A 209 8.48 3.56 27.04
N ILE A 210 9.38 2.70 26.58
CA ILE A 210 10.82 2.78 26.86
C ILE A 210 11.56 3.22 25.60
N HIS A 211 12.08 4.45 25.61
CA HIS A 211 12.92 4.95 24.53
C HIS A 211 14.39 4.70 24.84
N SER A 212 15.01 3.76 24.12
CA SER A 212 16.46 3.55 24.11
C SER A 212 17.04 3.83 22.72
N GLU A 213 18.12 4.59 22.61
CA GLU A 213 18.82 4.69 21.33
C GLU A 213 19.62 3.42 21.10
N GLU A 214 19.39 2.73 19.98
CA GLU A 214 20.22 1.58 19.60
C GLU A 214 21.40 2.05 18.77
N PRO A 215 22.59 1.48 18.99
CA PRO A 215 23.74 1.78 18.16
C PRO A 215 23.52 1.26 16.74
N ILE A 216 24.07 1.98 15.76
CA ILE A 216 24.15 1.52 14.38
C ILE A 216 24.97 0.23 14.35
N LYS A 217 24.36 -0.86 13.89
CA LYS A 217 24.96 -2.21 13.90
C LYS A 217 26.00 -2.36 12.79
N ASP A 218 25.72 -1.78 11.63
CA ASP A 218 26.59 -1.82 10.46
C ASP A 218 26.65 -0.42 9.84
N ARG A 219 27.79 0.26 10.04
CA ARG A 219 27.98 1.64 9.59
C ARG A 219 28.05 1.76 8.08
N LYS A 220 28.68 0.80 7.39
CA LYS A 220 28.79 0.83 5.92
C LYS A 220 27.40 0.65 5.29
N LEU A 221 26.65 -0.35 5.77
CA LEU A 221 25.29 -0.60 5.31
C LEU A 221 24.35 0.55 5.68
N ALA A 222 24.52 1.19 6.84
CA ALA A 222 23.72 2.35 7.23
C ALA A 222 23.92 3.55 6.29
N VAL A 223 25.15 3.80 5.84
CA VAL A 223 25.44 4.88 4.87
C VAL A 223 24.75 4.60 3.54
N LEU A 224 24.87 3.38 3.01
CA LEU A 224 24.19 2.97 1.78
C LEU A 224 22.68 3.07 1.91
N SER A 225 22.12 2.58 3.02
CA SER A 225 20.67 2.61 3.28
C SER A 225 20.14 4.02 3.42
N LYS A 226 20.90 4.90 4.10
CA LYS A 226 20.57 6.33 4.23
C LYS A 226 20.59 7.04 2.88
N PHE A 227 21.61 6.78 2.07
CA PHE A 227 21.71 7.33 0.72
C PHE A 227 20.55 6.85 -0.15
N SER A 228 20.29 5.53 -0.17
CA SER A 228 19.14 4.93 -0.86
C SER A 228 17.81 5.52 -0.42
N LEU A 229 17.59 5.71 0.89
CA LEU A 229 16.37 6.32 1.40
C LEU A 229 16.21 7.76 0.89
N TYR A 230 17.26 8.59 0.97
CA TYR A 230 17.19 9.96 0.45
C TYR A 230 17.00 9.99 -1.07
N LEU A 231 17.57 9.02 -1.80
CA LEU A 231 17.38 8.92 -3.24
C LEU A 231 15.93 8.57 -3.59
N VAL A 232 15.29 7.64 -2.87
CA VAL A 232 13.84 7.35 -3.04
C VAL A 232 13.04 8.63 -2.82
N LEU A 233 13.25 9.32 -1.69
CA LEU A 233 12.52 10.53 -1.34
C LEU A 233 12.72 11.61 -2.41
N PHE A 234 13.96 11.80 -2.87
CA PHE A 234 14.30 12.76 -3.91
C PHE A 234 13.62 12.42 -5.25
N MET A 235 13.67 11.17 -5.71
CA MET A 235 13.05 10.77 -6.97
C MET A 235 11.52 10.85 -6.92
N ILE A 236 10.90 10.55 -5.77
CA ILE A 236 9.47 10.77 -5.56
C ILE A 236 9.15 12.25 -5.67
N ILE A 237 9.89 13.13 -4.97
CA ILE A 237 9.72 14.60 -5.07
C ILE A 237 9.92 15.08 -6.51
N LEU A 238 10.93 14.57 -7.21
CA LEU A 238 11.19 14.93 -8.60
C LEU A 238 10.03 14.52 -9.52
N LYS A 239 9.49 13.31 -9.35
CA LYS A 239 8.29 12.86 -10.08
C LYS A 239 7.09 13.76 -9.80
N ILE A 240 6.87 14.11 -8.52
CA ILE A 240 5.78 15.01 -8.10
C ILE A 240 5.92 16.37 -8.78
N VAL A 241 7.11 16.97 -8.73
CA VAL A 241 7.38 18.29 -9.33
C VAL A 241 7.26 18.23 -10.85
N SER A 242 7.70 17.14 -11.49
CA SER A 242 7.57 16.94 -12.92
C SER A 242 6.11 16.94 -13.36
N VAL A 243 5.28 16.15 -12.69
CA VAL A 243 3.82 16.09 -12.92
C VAL A 243 3.17 17.45 -12.63
N ALA A 244 3.55 18.12 -11.54
CA ALA A 244 2.96 19.40 -11.16
C ALA A 244 3.34 20.55 -12.11
N SER A 245 4.51 20.47 -12.73
CA SER A 245 5.03 21.51 -13.65
C SER A 245 4.71 21.21 -15.12
N ASP A 246 3.90 20.19 -15.39
CA ASP A 246 3.58 19.70 -16.74
C ASP A 246 4.84 19.34 -17.56
N ILE A 247 5.92 18.96 -16.86
CA ILE A 247 7.16 18.51 -17.47
C ILE A 247 7.00 17.00 -17.70
N ASN A 248 7.10 16.58 -18.95
CA ASN A 248 7.04 15.17 -19.35
C ASN A 248 8.35 14.40 -19.03
N LEU A 249 8.78 14.35 -17.76
CA LEU A 249 9.76 13.36 -17.34
C LEU A 249 9.03 12.06 -16.99
N ASP A 250 9.23 11.04 -17.79
CA ASP A 250 8.70 9.70 -17.54
C ASP A 250 9.46 8.99 -16.42
N ILE A 251 9.18 9.41 -15.18
CA ILE A 251 9.73 8.78 -13.98
C ILE A 251 8.75 7.68 -13.55
N SER A 252 8.97 6.47 -14.07
CA SER A 252 8.24 5.28 -13.66
C SER A 252 8.51 4.92 -12.18
N LEU A 253 7.55 4.23 -11.54
CA LEU A 253 7.74 3.71 -10.18
C LEU A 253 8.94 2.73 -10.11
N THR A 254 9.15 1.98 -11.19
CA THR A 254 10.28 1.09 -11.40
C THR A 254 11.60 1.81 -11.33
N SER A 255 11.75 2.92 -12.07
CA SER A 255 12.97 3.72 -12.06
C SER A 255 13.27 4.23 -10.66
N ILE A 256 12.26 4.71 -9.93
CA ILE A 256 12.42 5.17 -8.53
C ILE A 256 13.01 4.05 -7.67
N ALA A 257 12.38 2.87 -7.66
CA ALA A 257 12.79 1.78 -6.79
C ALA A 257 14.13 1.16 -7.18
N LEU A 258 14.37 0.95 -8.48
CA LEU A 258 15.61 0.34 -8.96
C LEU A 258 16.80 1.26 -8.76
N VAL A 259 16.72 2.52 -9.18
CA VAL A 259 17.82 3.50 -9.00
C VAL A 259 18.10 3.69 -7.51
N SER A 260 17.07 3.73 -6.67
CA SER A 260 17.25 3.94 -5.24
C SER A 260 17.74 2.72 -4.48
N SER A 261 17.42 1.50 -4.90
CA SER A 261 17.94 0.26 -4.30
C SER A 261 19.32 -0.14 -4.85
N PHE A 262 19.70 0.40 -6.01
CA PHE A 262 20.98 0.15 -6.69
C PHE A 262 22.23 0.30 -5.80
N PRO A 263 22.37 1.36 -4.97
CA PRO A 263 23.54 1.51 -4.09
C PRO A 263 23.70 0.34 -3.13
N ILE A 264 22.59 -0.18 -2.60
CA ILE A 264 22.60 -1.34 -1.70
C ILE A 264 22.96 -2.60 -2.48
N ILE A 265 22.35 -2.84 -3.63
CA ILE A 265 22.54 -4.09 -4.39
C ILE A 265 23.98 -4.22 -4.91
N LEU A 266 24.58 -3.13 -5.39
CA LEU A 266 25.91 -3.18 -5.98
C LEU A 266 27.05 -3.01 -4.99
N LEU A 267 26.92 -2.06 -4.06
CA LEU A 267 28.03 -1.63 -3.21
C LEU A 267 28.04 -2.32 -1.85
N SER A 268 26.94 -2.99 -1.46
CA SER A 268 26.89 -3.73 -0.19
C SER A 268 27.64 -5.06 -0.29
N GLU A 269 28.54 -5.30 0.66
CA GLU A 269 29.19 -6.60 0.89
C GLU A 269 28.16 -7.70 1.24
N ARG A 270 26.98 -7.32 1.77
CA ARG A 270 25.90 -8.22 2.20
C ARG A 270 24.77 -8.38 1.18
N ARG A 271 24.96 -7.95 -0.07
CA ARG A 271 23.91 -7.96 -1.12
C ARG A 271 23.15 -9.28 -1.27
N PHE A 272 23.84 -10.42 -1.22
CA PHE A 272 23.20 -11.74 -1.35
C PHE A 272 22.35 -12.10 -0.12
N GLU A 273 22.80 -11.72 1.07
CA GLU A 273 22.02 -11.91 2.28
C GLU A 273 20.73 -11.08 2.23
N ILE A 274 20.85 -9.82 1.79
CA ILE A 274 19.70 -8.90 1.63
C ILE A 274 18.69 -9.49 0.65
N ILE A 275 19.13 -9.88 -0.55
CA ILE A 275 18.25 -10.47 -1.58
C ILE A 275 17.63 -11.79 -1.10
N LYS A 276 18.31 -12.58 -0.27
CA LYS A 276 17.74 -13.81 0.28
C LYS A 276 16.68 -13.56 1.37
N LYS A 277 16.75 -12.40 2.05
CA LYS A 277 15.95 -12.08 3.24
C LYS A 277 14.78 -11.14 2.97
N ILE A 278 14.65 -10.60 1.77
CA ILE A 278 13.47 -9.82 1.38
C ILE A 278 12.21 -10.70 1.35
N ASP A 279 11.04 -10.05 1.34
CA ASP A 279 9.76 -10.74 1.41
C ASP A 279 9.29 -11.27 0.03
N TRP A 280 9.89 -12.40 -0.37
CA TRP A 280 9.51 -13.12 -1.59
C TRP A 280 8.07 -13.62 -1.58
N HIS A 281 7.53 -13.93 -0.40
CA HIS A 281 6.17 -14.42 -0.26
C HIS A 281 5.16 -13.36 -0.67
N THR A 282 5.38 -12.11 -0.28
CA THR A 282 4.54 -10.99 -0.71
C THR A 282 4.66 -10.75 -2.22
N LEU A 283 5.85 -10.86 -2.83
CA LEU A 283 5.99 -10.76 -4.29
C LEU A 283 5.17 -11.86 -5.02
N ILE A 284 5.26 -13.11 -4.57
CA ILE A 284 4.49 -14.22 -5.14
C ILE A 284 2.99 -13.98 -4.99
N PHE A 285 2.56 -13.47 -3.83
CA PHE A 285 1.16 -13.10 -3.59
C PHE A 285 0.68 -12.06 -4.60
N PHE A 286 1.43 -10.96 -4.82
CA PHE A 286 1.04 -9.92 -5.78
C PHE A 286 1.02 -10.42 -7.23
N ALA A 287 2.02 -11.19 -7.65
CA ALA A 287 2.03 -11.80 -8.98
C ALA A 287 0.82 -12.71 -9.20
N SER A 288 0.48 -13.54 -8.19
CA SER A 288 -0.67 -14.43 -8.24
C SER A 288 -1.99 -13.65 -8.25
N MET A 289 -2.07 -12.58 -7.45
CA MET A 289 -3.23 -11.69 -7.41
C MET A 289 -3.47 -11.03 -8.76
N PHE A 290 -2.44 -10.53 -9.45
CA PHE A 290 -2.59 -9.94 -10.79
C PHE A 290 -3.20 -10.93 -11.78
N VAL A 291 -2.71 -12.17 -11.80
CA VAL A 291 -3.25 -13.23 -12.69
C VAL A 291 -4.71 -13.54 -12.38
N LEU A 292 -5.05 -13.75 -11.10
CA LEU A 292 -6.41 -14.07 -10.70
C LEU A 292 -7.36 -12.90 -10.98
N MET A 293 -6.94 -11.67 -10.68
CA MET A 293 -7.74 -10.48 -10.88
C MET A 293 -7.96 -10.16 -12.36
N GLU A 294 -6.96 -10.34 -13.22
CA GLU A 294 -7.13 -10.21 -14.67
C GLU A 294 -8.15 -11.23 -15.20
N CYS A 295 -8.07 -12.47 -14.73
CA CYS A 295 -9.01 -13.50 -15.13
C CYS A 295 -10.45 -13.15 -14.71
N VAL A 296 -10.63 -12.63 -13.48
CA VAL A 296 -11.93 -12.12 -13.02
C VAL A 296 -12.37 -10.91 -13.83
N TRP A 297 -11.46 -10.00 -14.16
CA TRP A 297 -11.74 -8.79 -14.91
C TRP A 297 -12.29 -9.08 -16.31
N GLU A 298 -11.69 -10.04 -17.01
CA GLU A 298 -12.10 -10.49 -18.35
C GLU A 298 -13.50 -11.13 -18.37
N THR A 299 -14.02 -11.58 -17.24
CA THR A 299 -15.40 -12.09 -17.16
C THR A 299 -16.46 -11.02 -17.33
N LYS A 300 -16.08 -9.73 -17.27
CA LYS A 300 -16.98 -8.57 -17.29
C LYS A 300 -18.02 -8.52 -16.17
N PHE A 301 -17.92 -9.42 -15.18
CA PHE A 301 -18.88 -9.55 -14.09
C PHE A 301 -19.12 -8.23 -13.34
N PHE A 302 -18.05 -7.52 -12.99
CA PHE A 302 -18.16 -6.23 -12.30
C PHE A 302 -18.71 -5.13 -13.20
N GLN A 303 -18.41 -5.17 -14.49
CA GLN A 303 -18.88 -4.20 -15.49
C GLN A 303 -20.39 -4.35 -15.71
N GLU A 304 -20.89 -5.58 -15.78
CA GLU A 304 -22.33 -5.86 -15.87
C GLU A 304 -23.09 -5.41 -14.62
N MET A 305 -22.50 -5.56 -13.42
CA MET A 305 -23.11 -5.04 -12.17
C MET A 305 -23.27 -3.52 -12.15
N ILE A 306 -22.44 -2.78 -12.89
CA ILE A 306 -22.48 -1.31 -12.96
C ILE A 306 -23.40 -0.85 -14.10
N ASN A 307 -23.67 -1.70 -15.09
CA ASN A 307 -24.38 -1.33 -16.30
C ASN A 307 -25.88 -1.10 -16.02
N GLY A 308 -26.41 0.06 -16.41
CA GLY A 308 -27.82 0.44 -16.22
C GLY A 308 -28.16 1.14 -14.91
N ILE A 309 -27.17 1.45 -14.06
CA ILE A 309 -27.37 2.27 -12.85
C ILE A 309 -26.93 3.72 -13.14
N ASP A 310 -27.62 4.72 -12.59
CA ASP A 310 -27.19 6.12 -12.68
C ASP A 310 -25.92 6.35 -11.85
N VAL A 311 -24.79 6.11 -12.50
CA VAL A 311 -23.43 6.22 -11.96
C VAL A 311 -23.05 7.64 -11.52
N THR A 312 -23.88 8.67 -11.79
CA THR A 312 -23.57 10.06 -11.40
C THR A 312 -23.98 10.39 -9.96
N SER A 313 -24.83 9.59 -9.34
CA SER A 313 -25.32 9.86 -7.98
C SER A 313 -24.24 9.63 -6.92
N ILE A 314 -23.92 10.66 -6.13
CA ILE A 314 -22.86 10.61 -5.09
C ILE A 314 -23.01 9.42 -4.13
N PRO A 315 -24.21 9.11 -3.58
CA PRO A 315 -24.38 7.95 -2.70
C PRO A 315 -24.04 6.63 -3.39
N LEU A 316 -24.38 6.49 -4.67
CA LEU A 316 -24.08 5.28 -5.43
C LEU A 316 -22.58 5.19 -5.73
N ILE A 317 -21.93 6.29 -6.12
CA ILE A 317 -20.47 6.36 -6.30
C ILE A 317 -19.77 5.87 -5.04
N LEU A 318 -20.21 6.32 -3.86
CA LEU A 318 -19.66 5.87 -2.59
C LEU A 318 -19.88 4.38 -2.35
N VAL A 319 -21.11 3.87 -2.52
CA VAL A 319 -21.44 2.46 -2.30
C VAL A 319 -20.66 1.55 -3.25
N ILE A 320 -20.66 1.86 -4.54
CA ILE A 320 -19.92 1.11 -5.57
C ILE A 320 -18.42 1.14 -5.25
N SER A 321 -17.87 2.31 -4.95
CA SER A 321 -16.44 2.46 -4.65
C SER A 321 -16.04 1.69 -3.39
N ILE A 322 -16.85 1.74 -2.32
CA ILE A 322 -16.59 1.00 -1.07
C ILE A 322 -16.62 -0.51 -1.33
N ILE A 323 -17.65 -1.01 -2.01
CA ILE A 323 -17.82 -2.45 -2.24
C ILE A 323 -16.76 -2.97 -3.20
N LEU A 324 -16.60 -2.37 -4.38
CA LEU A 324 -15.69 -2.88 -5.41
C LEU A 324 -14.22 -2.76 -5.02
N SER A 325 -13.83 -1.74 -4.26
CA SER A 325 -12.43 -1.59 -3.77
C SER A 325 -12.00 -2.68 -2.79
N GLN A 326 -12.93 -3.47 -2.24
CA GLN A 326 -12.57 -4.64 -1.41
C GLN A 326 -12.14 -5.83 -2.25
N PHE A 327 -12.58 -5.90 -3.51
CA PHE A 327 -12.34 -7.04 -4.40
C PHE A 327 -11.34 -6.72 -5.50
N ILE A 328 -11.33 -5.47 -5.98
CA ILE A 328 -10.49 -5.00 -7.09
C ILE A 328 -9.46 -4.02 -6.55
N SER A 329 -8.21 -4.10 -7.03
CA SER A 329 -7.20 -3.10 -6.73
C SER A 329 -7.67 -1.70 -7.13
N ASN A 330 -7.31 -0.71 -6.32
CA ASN A 330 -7.79 0.67 -6.48
C ASN A 330 -7.44 1.29 -7.84
N VAL A 331 -6.31 0.90 -8.43
CA VAL A 331 -5.85 1.43 -9.74
C VAL A 331 -6.74 0.95 -10.89
N PRO A 332 -6.92 -0.38 -11.14
CA PRO A 332 -7.88 -0.87 -12.13
C PRO A 332 -9.31 -0.35 -11.92
N LEU A 333 -9.77 -0.24 -10.67
CA LEU A 333 -11.10 0.28 -10.35
C LEU A 333 -11.27 1.71 -10.88
N VAL A 334 -10.32 2.60 -10.61
CA VAL A 334 -10.35 3.97 -11.12
C VAL A 334 -10.27 4.00 -12.65
N SER A 335 -9.39 3.20 -13.26
CA SER A 335 -9.25 3.18 -14.72
C SER A 335 -10.52 2.77 -15.47
N LEU A 336 -11.40 1.97 -14.86
CA LEU A 336 -12.71 1.61 -15.42
C LEU A 336 -13.79 2.63 -15.05
N TYR A 337 -13.84 3.01 -13.78
CA TYR A 337 -14.96 3.76 -13.27
C TYR A 337 -14.89 5.24 -13.67
N LEU A 338 -13.69 5.81 -13.70
CA LEU A 338 -13.50 7.23 -14.04
C LEU A 338 -14.00 7.58 -15.45
N PRO A 339 -13.66 6.83 -16.53
CA PRO A 339 -14.24 7.10 -17.85
C PRO A 339 -15.77 7.01 -17.87
N LEU A 340 -16.37 6.04 -17.17
CA LEU A 340 -17.82 5.90 -17.10
C LEU A 340 -18.48 7.11 -16.43
N LEU A 341 -17.88 7.61 -15.35
CA LEU A 341 -18.33 8.82 -14.66
C LEU A 341 -18.26 10.05 -15.57
N LEU A 342 -17.14 10.22 -16.29
CA LEU A 342 -16.96 11.35 -17.21
C LEU A 342 -17.97 11.30 -18.37
N HIS A 343 -18.20 10.13 -18.98
CA HIS A 343 -19.20 9.96 -20.03
C HIS A 343 -20.63 10.22 -19.54
N ALA A 344 -20.89 9.98 -18.26
CA ALA A 344 -22.17 10.29 -17.63
C ALA A 344 -22.30 11.77 -17.19
N GLY A 345 -21.29 12.60 -17.43
CA GLY A 345 -21.30 14.04 -17.14
C GLY A 345 -20.72 14.44 -15.78
N ALA A 346 -19.99 13.55 -15.09
CA ALA A 346 -19.26 13.92 -13.88
C ALA A 346 -18.10 14.87 -14.24
N GLY A 347 -18.04 16.04 -13.60
CA GLY A 347 -16.99 17.06 -13.83
C GLY A 347 -17.42 18.29 -14.65
N GLU A 348 -18.64 18.30 -15.21
CA GLU A 348 -19.21 19.46 -15.94
C GLU A 348 -20.12 20.35 -15.07
N LYS A 349 -20.24 20.08 -13.76
CA LYS A 349 -21.09 20.83 -12.82
C LYS A 349 -20.31 21.44 -11.66
#